data_AF-A0A8J8PZK0-F1
#
_entry.id   AF-A0A8J8PZK0-F1
#
_cell.length_a   1.000
_cell.length_b   1.000
_cell.length_c   1.000
_cell.angle_alpha   90.00
_cell.angle_beta   90.00
_cell.angle_gamma   90.00
#
_symmetry.space_group_name_H-M   'P 1'
#
loop_
_entity.id
_entity.type
_entity.pdbx_description
1 polymer ?
#
loop_
_entity_poly.entity_id
_entity_poly.type
_entity_poly.pdbx_seq_one_letter_code
_entity_poly.pdbx_strand_id
1 'polypeptide(L)'
;MIESVTPEQDLIILRNEGDSEVDLSGYVLKWLYNNPDYRQRDEIPGGTQIAPGEELRITSGYYDTEADIDYGYGAGRINNDGTNVIALLTPSEEYEVSVYDTSTGETEPSDPVDDDPSEDAPADDESEDEIPADDEEESADEEPEEDEEETEPEVSEEEEEDGEEPEEDTEGEYEDTEETETEDDDCPEEEEEEVEAEEAEEDDCPEEEPEPEPEEDDC
;
A
#
# COMPACT_ATOMS: atom_id res chain seq x y z
N MET A 1 8.63 3.07 -5.42
CA MET A 1 7.50 2.34 -4.84
C MET A 1 7.42 2.61 -3.34
N ILE A 2 6.68 1.81 -2.55
CA ILE A 2 6.42 2.11 -1.13
C ILE A 2 7.75 2.19 -0.38
N GLU A 3 8.06 3.38 0.12
CA GLU A 3 9.25 3.68 0.91
C GLU A 3 8.95 3.59 2.41
N SER A 4 7.79 4.13 2.82
CA SER A 4 7.38 4.11 4.22
C SER A 4 5.86 4.22 4.37
N VAL A 5 5.38 3.78 5.53
CA VAL A 5 3.99 3.91 5.96
C VAL A 5 3.98 4.42 7.40
N THR A 6 3.16 5.44 7.67
CA THR A 6 2.98 6.03 9.00
C THR A 6 1.52 5.83 9.44
N PRO A 7 1.21 4.74 10.19
CA PRO A 7 -0.15 4.43 10.63
C PRO A 7 -0.87 5.58 11.35
N GLU A 8 -0.15 6.26 12.23
CA GLU A 8 -0.70 7.33 13.08
C GLU A 8 -1.20 8.55 12.29
N GLN A 9 -0.81 8.65 11.02
CA GLN A 9 -1.21 9.70 10.07
C GLN A 9 -2.01 9.14 8.88
N ASP A 10 -2.20 7.82 8.84
CA ASP A 10 -2.77 7.08 7.72
C ASP A 10 -2.10 7.48 6.39
N LEU A 11 -0.76 7.59 6.42
CA LEU A 11 0.07 8.14 5.35
C LEU A 11 0.96 7.06 4.76
N ILE A 12 1.02 7.01 3.43
CA ILE A 12 1.90 6.16 2.64
C ILE A 12 2.77 7.05 1.77
N ILE A 13 4.07 6.78 1.73
CA ILE A 13 5.02 7.48 0.88
C ILE A 13 5.51 6.51 -0.19
N LEU A 14 5.29 6.86 -1.46
CA LEU A 14 5.87 6.17 -2.60
C LEU A 14 7.05 6.97 -3.14
N ARG A 15 8.20 6.35 -3.37
CA ARG A 15 9.38 7.02 -3.92
C ARG A 15 9.87 6.38 -5.20
N ASN A 16 10.12 7.15 -6.26
CA ASN A 16 10.70 6.58 -7.48
C ASN A 16 12.24 6.53 -7.38
N GLU A 17 12.80 5.38 -7.04
CA GLU A 17 14.25 5.18 -6.98
C GLU A 17 14.92 4.93 -8.34
N GLY A 18 14.12 4.81 -9.41
CA GLY A 18 14.61 4.61 -10.77
C GLY A 18 15.18 5.88 -11.39
N ASP A 19 15.77 5.73 -12.56
CA ASP A 19 16.32 6.82 -13.38
C ASP A 19 15.32 7.39 -14.42
N SER A 20 14.10 6.84 -14.45
CA SER A 20 13.03 7.19 -15.40
C SER A 20 11.75 7.58 -14.66
N GLU A 21 10.96 8.49 -15.23
CA GLU A 21 9.62 8.83 -14.72
C GLU A 21 8.69 7.60 -14.75
N VAL A 22 7.88 7.44 -13.71
CA VAL A 22 6.91 6.33 -13.57
C VAL A 22 5.50 6.89 -13.59
N ASP A 23 4.66 6.38 -14.49
CA ASP A 23 3.22 6.64 -14.53
C ASP A 23 2.50 5.64 -13.62
N LEU A 24 1.77 6.16 -12.63
CA LEU A 24 1.00 5.38 -11.65
C LEU A 24 -0.50 5.43 -11.92
N SER A 25 -0.92 5.99 -13.06
CA SER A 25 -2.33 6.07 -13.44
C SER A 25 -3.01 4.71 -13.39
N GLY A 26 -4.08 4.58 -12.60
CA GLY A 26 -4.87 3.36 -12.49
C GLY A 26 -4.26 2.26 -11.64
N TYR A 27 -3.09 2.48 -11.03
CA TYR A 27 -2.52 1.52 -10.07
C TYR A 27 -3.46 1.41 -8.86
N VAL A 28 -3.50 0.22 -8.25
CA VAL A 28 -4.41 -0.04 -7.13
C VAL A 28 -3.62 -0.11 -5.83
N LEU A 29 -4.02 0.67 -4.84
CA LEU A 29 -3.50 0.63 -3.49
C LEU A 29 -4.43 -0.24 -2.62
N LYS A 30 -3.90 -1.29 -2.00
CA LYS A 30 -4.59 -2.10 -0.99
C LYS A 30 -4.03 -1.80 0.39
N TRP A 31 -4.87 -1.28 1.27
CA TRP A 31 -4.48 -0.79 2.60
C TRP A 31 -4.23 -1.92 3.62
N LEU A 32 -4.92 -3.04 3.48
CA LEU A 32 -4.82 -4.23 4.33
C LEU A 32 -4.72 -5.48 3.45
N TYR A 33 -3.64 -5.56 2.69
CA TYR A 33 -3.28 -6.67 1.83
C TYR A 33 -3.20 -7.99 2.63
N ASN A 34 -3.61 -9.10 2.01
CA ASN A 34 -3.74 -10.42 2.63
C ASN A 34 -4.71 -10.53 3.83
N ASN A 35 -5.51 -9.50 4.12
CA ASN A 35 -6.58 -9.58 5.10
C ASN A 35 -7.95 -9.77 4.40
N PRO A 36 -8.51 -11.01 4.40
CA PRO A 36 -9.74 -11.30 3.66
C PRO A 36 -10.97 -10.58 4.22
N ASP A 37 -10.93 -10.17 5.50
CA ASP A 37 -12.03 -9.48 6.17
C ASP A 37 -12.13 -8.01 5.74
N TYR A 38 -11.07 -7.43 5.16
CA TYR A 38 -11.01 -6.02 4.81
C TYR A 38 -10.70 -5.83 3.32
N ARG A 39 -11.73 -5.52 2.53
CA ARG A 39 -11.59 -5.20 1.10
C ARG A 39 -11.34 -3.72 0.85
N GLN A 40 -10.35 -3.16 1.53
CA GLN A 40 -10.00 -1.76 1.42
C GLN A 40 -9.01 -1.55 0.27
N ARG A 41 -9.48 -0.97 -0.82
CA ARG A 41 -8.66 -0.64 -1.98
C ARG A 41 -9.07 0.67 -2.63
N ASP A 42 -8.12 1.35 -3.24
CA ASP A 42 -8.32 2.59 -3.97
C ASP A 42 -7.47 2.63 -5.24
N GLU A 43 -7.96 3.31 -6.27
CA GLU A 43 -7.26 3.48 -7.53
C GLU A 43 -6.55 4.85 -7.54
N ILE A 44 -5.27 4.85 -7.92
CA ILE A 44 -4.49 6.07 -8.08
C ILE A 44 -5.06 6.87 -9.26
N PRO A 45 -5.40 8.16 -9.07
CA PRO A 45 -5.98 9.00 -10.11
C PRO A 45 -5.16 9.04 -11.40
N GLY A 46 -5.86 9.12 -12.53
CA GLY A 46 -5.22 9.23 -13.83
C GLY A 46 -4.38 10.52 -13.97
N GLY A 47 -3.20 10.39 -14.58
CA GLY A 47 -2.22 11.45 -14.77
C GLY A 47 -1.16 11.54 -13.67
N THR A 48 -1.27 10.72 -12.61
CA THR A 48 -0.30 10.67 -11.51
C THR A 48 1.03 10.10 -12.01
N GLN A 49 2.09 10.89 -11.91
CA GLN A 49 3.45 10.52 -12.32
C GLN A 49 4.44 10.88 -11.21
N ILE A 50 5.49 10.09 -11.06
CA ILE A 50 6.59 10.35 -10.13
C ILE A 50 7.89 10.42 -10.92
N ALA A 51 8.54 11.58 -10.90
CA ALA A 51 9.85 11.76 -11.54
C ALA A 51 10.97 11.02 -10.77
N PRO A 52 12.14 10.79 -11.40
CA PRO A 52 13.27 10.13 -10.74
C PRO A 52 13.69 10.82 -9.44
N GLY A 53 13.73 10.05 -8.35
CA GLY A 53 14.11 10.51 -7.01
C GLY A 53 13.03 11.22 -6.20
N GLU A 54 11.87 11.52 -6.80
CA GLU A 54 10.76 12.21 -6.14
C GLU A 54 9.86 11.25 -5.34
N GLU A 55 9.03 11.84 -4.47
CA GLU A 55 8.07 11.17 -3.60
C GLU A 55 6.63 11.54 -3.98
N LEU A 56 5.69 10.64 -3.67
CA LEU A 56 4.26 10.85 -3.74
C LEU A 56 3.65 10.42 -2.41
N ARG A 57 2.95 11.34 -1.77
CA ARG A 57 2.28 11.15 -0.48
C ARG A 57 0.81 10.83 -0.70
N ILE A 58 0.37 9.73 -0.12
CA ILE A 58 -1.01 9.23 -0.23
C ILE A 58 -1.57 9.07 1.18
N THR A 59 -2.74 9.65 1.44
CA THR A 59 -3.46 9.48 2.70
C THR A 59 -4.89 9.01 2.48
N SER A 60 -5.45 8.32 3.47
CA SER A 60 -6.86 7.99 3.48
C SER A 60 -7.75 9.23 3.66
N GLY A 61 -7.21 10.31 4.24
CA GLY A 61 -7.96 11.51 4.62
C GLY A 61 -8.59 11.45 6.02
N TYR A 62 -8.33 10.41 6.81
CA TYR A 62 -8.85 10.31 8.18
C TYR A 62 -8.19 11.32 9.13
N TYR A 63 -6.90 11.60 8.93
CA TYR A 63 -6.15 12.63 9.64
C TYR A 63 -5.94 13.83 8.72
N ASP A 64 -5.80 15.02 9.33
CA ASP A 64 -5.44 16.26 8.62
C ASP A 64 -3.93 16.24 8.29
N THR A 65 -3.56 15.42 7.30
CA THR A 65 -2.18 15.16 6.88
C THR A 65 -1.97 15.72 5.47
N GLU A 66 -0.91 16.49 5.26
CA GLU A 66 -0.58 17.01 3.93
C GLU A 66 -0.14 15.87 3.01
N ALA A 67 -0.87 15.68 1.90
CA ALA A 67 -0.63 14.64 0.92
C ALA A 67 -0.94 15.13 -0.50
N ASP A 68 -0.31 14.49 -1.49
CA ASP A 68 -0.58 14.74 -2.91
C ASP A 68 -1.91 14.10 -3.34
N ILE A 69 -2.25 12.95 -2.74
CA ILE A 69 -3.51 12.23 -2.93
C ILE A 69 -4.17 12.03 -1.58
N ASP A 70 -5.41 12.50 -1.47
CA ASP A 70 -6.28 12.33 -0.30
C ASP A 70 -7.61 11.71 -0.75
N TYR A 71 -8.00 10.58 -0.15
CA TYR A 71 -9.24 9.87 -0.48
C TYR A 71 -10.46 10.30 0.36
N GLY A 72 -10.29 11.16 1.37
CA GLY A 72 -11.37 11.79 2.12
C GLY A 72 -12.21 10.85 2.99
N TYR A 73 -11.63 9.75 3.47
CA TYR A 73 -12.33 8.80 4.32
C TYR A 73 -12.50 9.33 5.75
N GLY A 74 -13.72 9.26 6.27
CA GLY A 74 -14.02 9.61 7.67
C GLY A 74 -13.57 8.58 8.71
N ALA A 75 -12.85 7.53 8.31
CA ALA A 75 -12.33 6.49 9.18
C ALA A 75 -10.97 6.00 8.68
N GLY A 76 -10.07 5.70 9.63
CA GLY A 76 -8.73 5.21 9.35
C GLY A 76 -8.75 3.87 8.60
N ARG A 77 -7.83 3.72 7.65
CA ARG A 77 -7.62 2.52 6.83
C ARG A 77 -6.47 1.68 7.36
N ILE A 78 -5.43 2.32 7.88
CA ILE A 78 -4.31 1.67 8.54
C ILE A 78 -4.58 1.57 10.04
N ASN A 79 -4.39 0.39 10.63
CA ASN A 79 -4.49 0.19 12.07
C ASN A 79 -3.25 0.74 12.78
N ASN A 80 -3.45 1.59 13.79
CA ASN A 80 -2.37 2.09 14.65
C ASN A 80 -1.81 0.99 15.57
N ASP A 81 -2.66 0.07 15.99
CA ASP A 81 -2.34 -1.00 16.93
C ASP A 81 -2.41 -2.36 16.22
N GLY A 82 -1.48 -2.63 15.30
CA GLY A 82 -1.42 -3.91 14.60
C GLY A 82 -0.43 -3.95 13.45
N THR A 83 -0.31 -5.13 12.86
CA THR A 83 0.39 -5.31 11.59
C THR A 83 -0.53 -4.89 10.45
N ASN A 84 -0.02 -4.02 9.58
CA ASN A 84 -0.65 -3.67 8.33
C ASN A 84 0.26 -4.13 7.20
N VAL A 85 -0.33 -4.74 6.19
CA VAL A 85 0.37 -5.06 4.95
C VAL A 85 -0.24 -4.19 3.87
N ILE A 86 0.54 -3.31 3.27
CA ILE A 86 0.09 -2.38 2.24
C ILE A 86 0.67 -2.87 0.91
N ALA A 87 -0.16 -2.99 -0.12
CA ALA A 87 0.31 -3.39 -1.44
C ALA A 87 -0.07 -2.35 -2.49
N LEU A 88 0.89 -2.03 -3.35
CA LEU A 88 0.67 -1.32 -4.60
C LEU A 88 0.63 -2.36 -5.72
N LEU A 89 -0.48 -2.44 -6.45
CA LEU A 89 -0.69 -3.38 -7.54
C LEU A 89 -0.77 -2.65 -8.87
N THR A 90 -0.49 -3.39 -9.94
CA THR A 90 -0.77 -2.94 -11.30
C THR A 90 -2.26 -2.65 -11.51
N PRO A 91 -2.63 -1.90 -12.57
CA PRO A 91 -4.04 -1.62 -12.85
C PRO A 91 -4.93 -2.85 -13.08
N SER A 92 -4.35 -4.00 -13.45
CA SER A 92 -5.10 -5.27 -13.57
C SER A 92 -5.23 -6.03 -12.25
N GLU A 93 -4.58 -5.56 -11.18
CA GLU A 93 -4.46 -6.23 -9.88
C GLU A 93 -3.81 -7.63 -9.95
N GLU A 94 -3.21 -8.00 -11.08
CA GLU A 94 -2.60 -9.32 -11.29
C GLU A 94 -1.21 -9.44 -10.65
N TYR A 95 -0.51 -8.31 -10.51
CA TYR A 95 0.85 -8.28 -10.01
C TYR A 95 0.98 -7.23 -8.91
N GLU A 96 1.62 -7.64 -7.82
CA GLU A 96 2.15 -6.73 -6.83
C GLU A 96 3.36 -6.02 -7.45
N VAL A 97 3.36 -4.71 -7.33
CA VAL A 97 4.51 -3.88 -7.67
C VAL A 97 5.37 -3.73 -6.42
N SER A 98 4.74 -3.57 -5.25
CA SER A 98 5.42 -3.34 -3.97
C SER A 98 4.53 -3.74 -2.82
N VAL A 99 5.09 -4.39 -1.81
CA VAL A 99 4.40 -4.77 -0.58
C VAL A 99 5.21 -4.25 0.61
N TYR A 100 4.54 -3.61 1.55
CA TYR A 100 5.13 -3.06 2.77
C TYR A 100 4.44 -3.64 4.00
N ASP A 101 5.20 -4.26 4.90
CA ASP A 101 4.70 -4.76 6.16
C ASP A 101 5.12 -3.82 7.30
N THR A 102 4.16 -3.19 7.99
CA THR A 102 4.45 -2.23 9.06
C THR A 102 5.07 -2.87 10.31
N SER A 103 5.02 -4.20 10.45
CA SER A 103 5.63 -4.90 11.58
C SER A 103 7.12 -5.14 11.40
N THR A 104 7.58 -5.28 10.15
CA THR A 104 9.01 -5.36 9.82
C THR A 104 9.59 -3.98 9.49
N GLY A 105 8.74 -3.07 8.98
CA GLY A 105 9.18 -1.79 8.44
C GLY A 105 9.92 -1.92 7.12
N GLU A 106 9.85 -3.08 6.48
CA GLU A 106 10.57 -3.42 5.26
C GLU A 106 9.61 -3.52 4.07
N THR A 107 10.08 -3.07 2.91
CA THR A 107 9.41 -3.30 1.63
C THR A 107 9.94 -4.60 1.05
N GLU A 108 9.06 -5.58 0.84
CA GLU A 108 9.43 -6.78 0.09
C GLU A 108 9.46 -6.41 -1.39
N PRO A 109 10.60 -6.61 -2.10
CA PRO A 109 10.57 -6.52 -3.54
C PRO A 109 9.62 -7.61 -4.02
N SER A 110 8.64 -7.25 -4.85
CA SER A 110 7.89 -8.26 -5.56
C SER A 110 8.90 -9.04 -6.39
N ASP A 111 9.18 -10.29 -5.99
CA ASP A 111 10.01 -11.19 -6.77
C ASP A 111 9.45 -11.11 -8.19
N PRO A 112 10.23 -10.63 -9.18
CA PRO A 112 9.75 -10.62 -10.54
C PRO A 112 9.36 -12.06 -10.78
N VAL A 113 8.07 -12.31 -11.03
CA VAL A 113 7.61 -13.64 -11.37
C VAL A 113 8.56 -14.07 -12.47
N ASP A 114 9.37 -15.07 -12.18
CA ASP A 114 10.42 -15.57 -13.06
C ASP A 114 9.66 -16.29 -14.19
N ASP A 115 8.94 -15.51 -15.00
CA ASP A 115 8.51 -15.81 -16.35
C ASP A 115 9.78 -15.68 -17.20
N ASP A 116 10.81 -16.42 -16.78
CA ASP A 116 11.79 -16.93 -17.68
C ASP A 116 11.09 -18.12 -18.32
N PRO A 117 10.56 -18.01 -19.55
CA PRO A 117 10.29 -19.17 -20.37
C PRO A 117 11.65 -19.77 -20.76
N SER A 118 12.46 -20.18 -19.78
CA SER A 118 13.65 -21.01 -19.97
C SER A 118 13.14 -22.36 -20.42
N GLU A 119 12.95 -22.41 -21.73
CA GLU A 119 13.65 -23.40 -22.53
C GLU A 119 13.50 -24.82 -21.99
N ASP A 120 12.26 -25.31 -21.94
CA ASP A 120 12.01 -26.68 -22.39
C ASP A 120 12.25 -26.72 -23.91
N ALA A 121 13.48 -26.45 -24.31
CA ALA A 121 13.99 -26.98 -25.55
C ALA A 121 14.09 -28.48 -25.28
N PRO A 122 13.29 -29.34 -25.95
CA PRO A 122 13.45 -30.77 -25.79
C PRO A 122 14.89 -31.08 -26.18
N ALA A 123 15.68 -31.56 -25.21
CA ALA A 123 16.96 -32.16 -25.50
C ALA A 123 16.67 -33.31 -26.46
N ASP A 124 17.06 -33.11 -27.73
CA ASP A 124 17.21 -34.12 -28.76
C ASP A 124 18.30 -35.09 -28.28
N ASP A 125 17.94 -35.96 -27.35
CA ASP A 125 18.75 -37.11 -26.92
C ASP A 125 18.23 -38.33 -27.67
N GLU A 126 18.92 -38.61 -28.77
CA GLU A 126 18.74 -39.84 -29.54
C GLU A 126 19.27 -41.02 -28.72
N SER A 127 18.47 -41.50 -27.78
CA SER A 127 18.66 -42.79 -27.12
C SER A 127 17.75 -43.85 -27.74
N GLU A 128 18.28 -44.56 -28.73
CA GLU A 128 17.85 -45.90 -29.11
C GLU A 128 18.16 -46.86 -27.93
N ASP A 129 17.15 -47.38 -27.21
CA ASP A 129 17.03 -48.81 -26.83
C ASP A 129 15.89 -49.12 -25.83
N GLU A 130 15.10 -50.12 -26.22
CA GLU A 130 14.41 -51.14 -25.41
C GLU A 130 13.35 -50.74 -24.36
N ILE A 131 12.10 -50.73 -24.84
CA ILE A 131 10.86 -50.95 -24.10
C ILE A 131 10.74 -52.40 -23.59
N PRO A 132 10.73 -52.68 -22.27
CA PRO A 132 9.97 -53.80 -21.73
C PRO A 132 8.51 -53.39 -21.57
N ALA A 133 7.63 -54.18 -22.18
CA ALA A 133 6.21 -54.18 -21.92
C ALA A 133 5.90 -54.73 -20.51
N ASP A 134 4.68 -54.44 -20.08
CA ASP A 134 3.88 -55.15 -19.06
C ASP A 134 4.01 -54.68 -17.59
N ASP A 135 2.98 -53.96 -17.13
CA ASP A 135 2.18 -54.19 -15.90
C ASP A 135 1.20 -52.98 -15.81
N GLU A 136 -0.01 -53.02 -16.37
CA GLU A 136 -1.25 -53.58 -15.81
C GLU A 136 -1.62 -53.04 -14.41
N GLU A 137 -2.83 -52.42 -14.33
CA GLU A 137 -3.74 -52.40 -13.17
C GLU A 137 -3.40 -51.34 -12.06
N GLU A 138 -4.28 -50.51 -11.46
CA GLU A 138 -5.74 -50.34 -11.38
C GLU A 138 -6.04 -48.85 -11.12
N SER A 139 -7.01 -48.23 -11.80
CA SER A 139 -8.35 -47.91 -11.29
C SER A 139 -8.42 -47.42 -9.83
N ALA A 140 -8.56 -46.10 -9.64
CA ALA A 140 -9.28 -45.54 -8.49
C ALA A 140 -10.10 -44.33 -8.97
N ASP A 141 -11.38 -44.63 -9.15
CA ASP A 141 -12.52 -43.76 -9.36
C ASP A 141 -12.75 -43.00 -8.04
N GLU A 142 -12.50 -41.68 -8.01
CA GLU A 142 -12.99 -40.82 -6.93
C GLU A 142 -14.11 -39.96 -7.49
N GLU A 143 -15.32 -40.27 -7.04
CA GLU A 143 -16.54 -39.52 -7.32
C GLU A 143 -16.47 -38.12 -6.66
N PRO A 144 -16.98 -37.07 -7.31
CA PRO A 144 -17.15 -35.77 -6.67
C PRO A 144 -18.34 -35.82 -5.70
N GLU A 145 -18.08 -35.60 -4.41
CA GLU A 145 -19.14 -35.31 -3.44
C GLU A 145 -19.64 -33.87 -3.71
N GLU A 146 -20.85 -33.76 -4.23
CA GLU A 146 -21.59 -32.51 -4.34
C GLU A 146 -22.15 -32.16 -2.96
N ASP A 147 -21.56 -31.15 -2.32
CA ASP A 147 -22.10 -30.54 -1.11
C ASP A 147 -22.85 -29.26 -1.51
N GLU A 148 -24.12 -29.45 -1.85
CA GLU A 148 -25.10 -28.38 -2.07
C GLU A 148 -25.62 -27.89 -0.72
N GLU A 149 -24.88 -27.00 -0.04
CA GLU A 149 -25.45 -26.24 1.08
C GLU A 149 -26.19 -25.02 0.51
N GLU A 150 -27.47 -25.23 0.18
CA GLU A 150 -28.46 -24.17 -0.01
C GLU A 150 -28.58 -23.35 1.27
N THR A 151 -27.87 -22.22 1.33
CA THR A 151 -28.09 -21.23 2.39
C THR A 151 -29.26 -20.34 2.00
N GLU A 152 -30.34 -20.50 2.75
CA GLU A 152 -31.58 -19.74 2.62
C GLU A 152 -31.31 -18.23 2.78
N PRO A 153 -31.83 -17.35 1.91
CA PRO A 153 -31.70 -15.92 2.11
C PRO A 153 -32.59 -15.48 3.28
N GLU A 154 -31.97 -15.02 4.37
CA GLU A 154 -32.67 -14.33 5.45
C GLU A 154 -33.18 -12.98 4.91
N VAL A 155 -34.47 -12.98 4.60
CA VAL A 155 -35.31 -11.79 4.46
C VAL A 155 -35.26 -10.99 5.76
N SER A 156 -34.47 -9.93 5.77
CA SER A 156 -34.64 -8.83 6.74
C SER A 156 -35.63 -7.84 6.14
N GLU A 157 -36.87 -7.99 6.60
CA GLU A 157 -37.98 -7.08 6.44
C GLU A 157 -37.69 -5.77 7.20
N GLU A 158 -37.90 -4.66 6.49
CA GLU A 158 -38.53 -3.43 6.97
C GLU A 158 -37.85 -2.65 8.10
N GLU A 159 -37.31 -1.45 7.79
CA GLU A 159 -37.81 -0.21 8.40
C GLU A 159 -37.81 0.90 7.32
N GLU A 160 -39.02 1.26 6.88
CA GLU A 160 -39.28 2.54 6.23
C GLU A 160 -39.27 3.61 7.32
N GLU A 161 -38.29 4.52 7.31
CA GLU A 161 -38.44 5.82 7.99
C GLU A 161 -38.75 6.91 6.97
N ASP A 162 -40.01 7.29 7.05
CA ASP A 162 -40.74 8.36 6.42
C ASP A 162 -40.34 9.73 7.02
N GLY A 163 -40.19 10.75 6.16
CA GLY A 163 -40.10 12.17 6.54
C GLY A 163 -38.68 12.65 6.87
N GLU A 164 -38.19 13.80 6.42
CA GLU A 164 -38.88 15.08 6.29
C GLU A 164 -38.30 15.94 5.13
N GLU A 165 -39.23 16.52 4.37
CA GLU A 165 -39.27 17.79 3.61
C GLU A 165 -37.97 18.57 3.25
N PRO A 166 -37.87 19.08 2.00
CA PRO A 166 -36.88 20.09 1.61
C PRO A 166 -37.37 21.51 1.94
N GLU A 167 -36.61 22.27 2.74
CA GLU A 167 -36.81 23.70 2.93
C GLU A 167 -35.66 24.46 2.24
N GLU A 168 -35.94 25.06 1.07
CA GLU A 168 -36.30 26.47 0.85
C GLU A 168 -35.07 27.40 0.76
N ASP A 169 -34.91 27.97 -0.43
CA ASP A 169 -34.36 29.28 -0.77
C ASP A 169 -33.49 30.03 0.25
N THR A 170 -32.24 30.25 -0.12
CA THR A 170 -31.56 31.53 0.20
C THR A 170 -30.84 32.07 -1.04
N GLU A 171 -31.61 32.82 -1.82
CA GLU A 171 -31.08 33.83 -2.74
C GLU A 171 -30.34 34.89 -1.90
N GLY A 172 -29.01 34.84 -1.92
CA GLY A 172 -28.12 35.85 -1.38
C GLY A 172 -27.45 36.63 -2.49
N GLU A 173 -28.19 37.56 -3.11
CA GLU A 173 -27.60 38.70 -3.82
C GLU A 173 -26.82 39.57 -2.83
N TYR A 174 -25.52 39.69 -3.02
CA TYR A 174 -24.74 40.86 -2.57
C TYR A 174 -23.70 41.22 -3.63
N GLU A 175 -24.09 42.18 -4.47
CA GLU A 175 -23.37 43.44 -4.78
C GLU A 175 -21.85 43.37 -4.58
N ASP A 176 -21.06 43.25 -5.64
CA ASP A 176 -20.51 44.41 -6.39
C ASP A 176 -20.12 45.58 -5.46
N THR A 177 -18.87 45.55 -4.97
CA THR A 177 -18.16 46.80 -4.65
C THR A 177 -16.68 46.69 -4.98
N GLU A 178 -16.31 47.33 -6.08
CA GLU A 178 -15.28 48.36 -6.20
C GLU A 178 -13.82 47.99 -5.84
N GLU A 179 -13.03 47.93 -6.92
CA GLU A 179 -11.66 48.40 -7.08
C GLU A 179 -11.14 49.29 -5.93
N THR A 180 -10.04 48.87 -5.29
CA THR A 180 -9.02 49.81 -4.81
C THR A 180 -7.64 49.28 -5.12
N GLU A 181 -7.04 49.89 -6.13
CA GLU A 181 -5.59 50.01 -6.29
C GLU A 181 -5.00 50.72 -5.06
N THR A 182 -4.01 50.09 -4.42
CA THR A 182 -2.99 50.75 -3.58
C THR A 182 -1.71 49.95 -3.85
N GLU A 183 -0.86 50.37 -4.78
CA GLU A 183 0.24 51.33 -4.56
C GLU A 183 1.16 50.92 -3.40
N ASP A 184 2.41 50.65 -3.80
CA ASP A 184 3.67 50.61 -3.08
C ASP A 184 3.65 51.02 -1.58
N ASP A 185 4.24 50.21 -0.71
CA ASP A 185 5.26 50.69 0.22
C ASP A 185 6.01 49.53 0.92
N ASP A 186 7.34 49.65 0.89
CA ASP A 186 8.31 49.25 1.91
C ASP A 186 8.37 47.79 2.41
N CYS A 187 9.39 47.08 1.91
CA CYS A 187 10.15 46.12 2.69
C CYS A 187 10.58 46.71 4.05
N PRO A 188 10.37 46.00 5.17
CA PRO A 188 11.32 45.98 6.26
C PRO A 188 12.29 44.80 6.13
N GLU A 189 13.54 45.14 6.35
CA GLU A 189 14.74 44.29 6.40
C GLU A 189 14.61 43.11 7.38
N GLU A 190 15.26 42.01 6.99
CA GLU A 190 15.93 40.97 7.77
C GLU A 190 15.70 40.97 9.29
N GLU A 191 14.93 40.00 9.78
CA GLU A 191 15.16 39.41 11.10
C GLU A 191 15.95 38.11 10.90
N GLU A 192 17.25 38.18 11.21
CA GLU A 192 18.11 37.03 11.41
C GLU A 192 17.61 36.27 12.64
N GLU A 193 16.86 35.19 12.44
CA GLU A 193 16.48 34.29 13.51
C GLU A 193 17.69 33.38 13.83
N GLU A 194 18.45 33.76 14.86
CA GLU A 194 19.43 32.90 15.52
C GLU A 194 18.69 31.74 16.19
N VAL A 195 18.50 30.62 15.48
CA VAL A 195 18.13 29.36 16.12
C VAL A 195 19.37 28.71 16.71
N GLU A 196 19.35 28.66 18.04
CA GLU A 196 20.38 28.12 18.91
C GLU A 196 20.70 26.67 18.54
N ALA A 197 21.98 26.39 18.38
CA ALA A 197 22.50 25.03 18.31
C ALA A 197 22.26 24.36 19.66
N GLU A 198 21.19 23.57 19.76
CA GLU A 198 21.00 22.67 20.89
C GLU A 198 22.10 21.61 20.87
N GLU A 199 22.72 21.48 22.03
CA GLU A 199 23.90 20.68 22.28
C GLU A 199 23.60 19.21 22.02
N ALA A 200 24.55 18.54 21.36
CA ALA A 200 24.57 17.10 21.22
C ALA A 200 24.60 16.46 22.61
N GLU A 201 23.46 15.93 23.05
CA GLU A 201 23.42 15.00 24.18
C GLU A 201 24.14 13.73 23.72
N GLU A 202 25.29 13.47 24.35
CA GLU A 202 26.10 12.27 24.14
C GLU A 202 25.29 11.08 24.68
N ASP A 203 24.54 10.42 23.80
CA ASP A 203 23.78 9.22 24.15
C ASP A 203 24.75 8.09 24.49
N ASP A 204 24.58 7.65 25.73
CA ASP A 204 25.31 6.65 26.50
C ASP A 204 25.20 5.29 25.79
N CYS A 205 26.09 5.01 24.84
CA CYS A 205 26.20 3.68 24.24
C CYS A 205 26.42 2.64 25.36
N PRO A 206 25.50 1.70 25.60
CA PRO A 206 25.74 0.64 26.56
C PRO A 206 26.91 -0.23 26.05
N GLU A 207 27.96 -0.35 26.87
CA GLU A 207 29.07 -1.26 26.61
C GLU A 207 28.54 -2.70 26.46
N GLU A 208 28.73 -3.27 25.28
CA GLU A 208 28.42 -4.66 24.94
C GLU A 208 29.15 -5.59 25.92
N GLU A 209 28.41 -6.37 26.72
CA GLU A 209 29.02 -7.37 27.60
C GLU A 209 29.67 -8.47 26.76
N PRO A 210 30.93 -8.86 27.05
CA PRO A 210 31.62 -9.89 26.28
C PRO A 210 30.91 -11.24 26.42
N GLU A 211 30.68 -11.90 25.29
CA GLU A 211 30.09 -13.24 25.23
C GLU A 211 30.95 -14.25 26.01
N PRO A 212 30.33 -15.18 26.76
CA PRO A 212 31.05 -16.22 27.49
C PRO A 212 31.75 -17.19 26.52
N GLU A 213 33.03 -17.44 26.75
CA GLU A 213 33.80 -18.43 25.99
C GLU A 213 33.19 -19.83 26.16
N PRO A 214 33.19 -20.67 25.10
CA PRO A 214 32.67 -22.03 25.18
C PRO A 214 33.52 -22.87 26.15
N GLU A 215 32.88 -23.49 27.13
CA GLU A 215 33.53 -24.45 28.01
C GLU A 215 34.00 -25.66 27.20
N GLU A 216 35.31 -25.91 27.18
CA GLU A 216 35.86 -27.12 26.57
C GLU A 216 35.40 -28.34 27.39
N ASP A 217 34.53 -29.15 26.78
CA ASP A 217 34.05 -30.42 27.29
C ASP A 217 35.24 -31.41 27.34
N ASP A 218 35.79 -31.59 28.54
CA ASP A 218 36.91 -32.49 28.84
C ASP A 218 36.46 -33.95 28.58
N CYS A 219 36.81 -34.47 27.40
CA CYS A 219 36.61 -35.86 26.98
C CYS A 219 37.72 -36.80 27.47
#